data_AF-A8HNB1-F1
#
_entry.id   AF-A8HNB1-F1
#
_cell.length_a   1.000
_cell.length_b   1.000
_cell.length_c   1.000
_cell.angle_alpha   90.00
_cell.angle_beta   90.00
_cell.angle_gamma   90.00
#
_symmetry.space_group_name_H-M   'P 1'
#
loop_
_entity.id
_entity.type
_entity.pdbx_description
1 polymer ?
#
loop_
_entity_poly.entity_id
_entity_poly.type
_entity_poly.pdbx_seq_one_letter_code
_entity_poly.pdbx_strand_id
1 'polypeptide(L)'
;MAVGPEDDSFARAWKPPPGEPPLWFVEKFEERRKEEAQRKVEDPAFVTTLDKVSQDRDGKGGDNPAVAFIKGMLQVVQLLVVLSLLLLFPAAMHDGGLSAVARPWTTFAFYLAFFGLGTIARMVKHGRLVPRSADKQVASWAGRLAFVAFVVVVPLLHWAAMYRYVGLSLYTSTLPAGTTLYDVAGGLGMAAATALNALASRELGPAYDRVAVPPVLVTSGPYRWMQHPIYASYILLFFSYGMWLHSATAACALLLACGLYYRGRTALEGKVLEGAFGTYYRDYVARTKCWLIL
;
A
#
# COMPACT_ATOMS: atom_id res chain seq x y z
N MET A 1 -10.69 -16.56 -39.27
CA MET A 1 -10.22 -17.63 -38.37
C MET A 1 -10.94 -17.48 -37.04
N ALA A 2 -11.58 -18.55 -36.57
CA ALA A 2 -12.37 -18.55 -35.34
C ALA A 2 -11.47 -18.28 -34.12
N VAL A 3 -11.95 -17.44 -33.20
CA VAL A 3 -11.31 -17.16 -31.90
C VAL A 3 -11.23 -18.48 -31.13
N GLY A 4 -10.00 -18.92 -30.85
CA GLY A 4 -9.75 -20.18 -30.16
C GLY A 4 -10.13 -20.13 -28.67
N PRO A 5 -10.42 -21.29 -28.05
CA PRO A 5 -10.94 -21.42 -26.68
C PRO A 5 -9.95 -21.04 -25.56
N GLU A 6 -8.77 -20.49 -25.88
CA GLU A 6 -7.73 -20.13 -24.90
C GLU A 6 -7.82 -18.68 -24.39
N ASP A 7 -8.55 -17.79 -25.09
CA ASP A 7 -8.67 -16.37 -24.71
C ASP A 7 -9.77 -16.09 -23.67
N ASP A 8 -10.37 -17.16 -23.13
CA ASP A 8 -11.49 -17.11 -22.19
C ASP A 8 -11.05 -17.12 -20.71
N SER A 9 -9.80 -16.73 -20.46
CA SER A 9 -9.18 -16.73 -19.13
C SER A 9 -9.95 -15.86 -18.12
N PHE A 10 -10.56 -14.77 -18.58
CA PHE A 10 -11.36 -13.86 -17.74
C PHE A 10 -12.71 -14.48 -17.34
N ALA A 11 -13.45 -15.08 -18.29
CA ALA A 11 -14.72 -15.76 -18.02
C ALA A 11 -14.53 -17.04 -17.19
N ARG A 12 -13.35 -17.67 -17.26
CA ARG A 12 -12.98 -18.78 -16.35
C ARG A 12 -12.56 -18.28 -14.96
N ALA A 13 -11.89 -17.14 -14.87
CA ALA A 13 -11.40 -16.58 -13.60
C ALA A 13 -12.52 -16.01 -12.71
N TRP A 14 -13.63 -15.58 -13.32
CA TRP A 14 -14.78 -15.06 -12.59
C TRP A 14 -16.07 -15.75 -13.05
N LYS A 15 -16.70 -16.50 -12.14
CA LYS A 15 -18.08 -16.97 -12.29
C LYS A 15 -18.96 -16.28 -11.26
N PRO A 16 -20.15 -15.75 -11.64
CA PRO A 16 -21.11 -15.26 -10.66
C PRO A 16 -21.52 -16.40 -9.70
N PRO A 17 -21.94 -16.08 -8.46
CA PRO A 17 -22.55 -17.05 -7.56
C PRO A 17 -23.72 -17.78 -8.25
N PRO A 18 -23.99 -19.06 -7.91
CA PRO A 18 -25.08 -19.80 -8.54
C PRO A 18 -26.42 -19.08 -8.37
N GLY A 19 -27.06 -18.70 -9.48
CA GLY A 19 -28.38 -18.05 -9.50
C GLY A 19 -28.36 -16.52 -9.64
N GLU A 20 -27.19 -15.87 -9.70
CA GLU A 20 -27.10 -14.43 -9.96
C GLU A 20 -26.72 -14.14 -11.42
N PRO A 21 -27.35 -13.13 -12.07
CA PRO A 21 -26.97 -12.72 -13.41
C PRO A 21 -25.54 -12.16 -13.45
N PRO A 22 -24.84 -12.24 -14.60
CA PRO A 22 -23.54 -11.61 -14.74
C PRO A 22 -23.63 -10.10 -14.46
N LEU A 23 -22.58 -9.56 -13.84
CA LEU A 23 -22.57 -8.15 -13.43
C LEU A 23 -22.67 -7.26 -14.68
N TRP A 24 -23.42 -6.16 -14.60
CA TRP A 24 -23.66 -5.24 -15.72
C TRP A 24 -22.38 -4.76 -16.42
N PHE A 25 -21.26 -4.65 -15.71
CA PHE A 25 -19.97 -4.26 -16.31
C PHE A 25 -19.24 -5.42 -16.98
N VAL A 26 -19.48 -6.67 -16.55
CA VAL A 26 -19.01 -7.87 -17.25
C VAL A 26 -19.79 -8.01 -18.54
N GLU A 27 -21.11 -7.81 -18.50
CA GLU A 27 -21.94 -7.74 -19.70
C GLU A 27 -21.46 -6.63 -20.63
N LYS A 28 -21.30 -5.40 -20.13
CA LYS A 28 -20.84 -4.26 -20.94
C LYS A 28 -19.42 -4.43 -21.48
N PHE A 29 -18.53 -5.10 -20.73
CA PHE A 29 -17.19 -5.43 -21.18
C PHE A 29 -17.22 -6.50 -22.27
N GLU A 30 -18.04 -7.54 -22.10
CA GLU A 30 -18.24 -8.60 -23.10
C GLU A 30 -18.92 -8.05 -24.37
N GLU A 31 -19.91 -7.17 -24.23
CA GLU A 31 -20.54 -6.43 -25.33
C GLU A 31 -19.49 -5.64 -26.10
N ARG A 32 -18.70 -4.81 -25.41
CA ARG A 32 -17.63 -4.04 -26.04
C ARG A 32 -16.56 -4.93 -26.68
N ARG A 33 -16.21 -6.06 -26.05
CA ARG A 33 -15.24 -7.02 -26.60
C ARG A 33 -15.78 -7.67 -27.88
N LYS A 34 -17.07 -8.01 -27.92
CA LYS A 34 -17.75 -8.55 -29.11
C LYS A 34 -17.84 -7.49 -30.21
N GLU A 35 -18.17 -6.25 -29.88
CA GLU A 35 -18.18 -5.12 -30.82
C GLU A 35 -16.80 -4.86 -31.41
N GLU A 36 -15.76 -4.83 -30.58
CA GLU A 36 -14.38 -4.65 -31.01
C GLU A 36 -13.89 -5.83 -31.86
N ALA A 37 -14.29 -7.06 -31.54
CA ALA A 37 -13.99 -8.24 -32.35
C ALA A 37 -14.71 -8.21 -33.70
N GLN A 38 -15.98 -7.80 -33.74
CA GLN A 38 -16.72 -7.59 -35.00
C GLN A 38 -16.07 -6.50 -35.85
N ARG A 39 -15.72 -5.36 -35.25
CA ARG A 39 -14.97 -4.30 -35.93
C ARG A 39 -13.63 -4.76 -36.47
N LYS A 40 -12.92 -5.65 -35.78
CA LYS A 40 -11.65 -6.22 -36.26
C LYS A 40 -11.84 -7.20 -37.42
N VAL A 41 -12.99 -7.85 -37.51
CA VAL A 41 -13.35 -8.69 -38.67
C VAL A 41 -13.68 -7.80 -39.89
N GLU A 42 -14.35 -6.67 -39.69
CA GLU A 42 -14.71 -5.71 -40.73
C GLU A 42 -13.51 -4.86 -41.20
N ASP A 43 -12.67 -4.43 -40.27
CA ASP A 43 -11.44 -3.69 -40.50
C ASP A 43 -10.26 -4.45 -39.86
N PRO A 44 -9.51 -5.26 -40.65
CA PRO A 44 -8.37 -6.01 -40.16
C PRO A 44 -7.25 -5.14 -39.57
N ALA A 45 -7.21 -3.83 -39.87
CA ALA A 45 -6.25 -2.89 -39.29
C ALA A 45 -6.69 -2.34 -37.93
N PHE A 46 -7.94 -2.59 -37.51
CA PHE A 46 -8.46 -2.19 -36.21
C PHE A 46 -7.78 -2.96 -35.07
N VAL A 47 -7.11 -2.22 -34.19
CA VAL A 47 -6.42 -2.77 -33.02
C VAL A 47 -7.37 -2.75 -31.83
N THR A 48 -7.79 -3.93 -31.37
CA THR A 48 -8.72 -4.06 -30.24
C THR A 48 -8.05 -3.61 -28.94
N THR A 49 -8.84 -3.39 -27.89
CA THR A 49 -8.32 -3.08 -26.57
C THR A 49 -7.41 -4.21 -26.05
N LEU A 50 -7.75 -5.47 -26.35
CA LEU A 50 -6.93 -6.62 -25.97
C LEU A 50 -5.60 -6.67 -26.73
N ASP A 51 -5.61 -6.39 -28.04
CA ASP A 51 -4.38 -6.32 -28.83
C ASP A 51 -3.46 -5.19 -28.36
N LYS A 52 -4.02 -4.03 -27.99
CA LYS A 52 -3.22 -2.94 -27.41
C LYS A 52 -2.59 -3.39 -26.10
N VAL A 53 -3.33 -4.10 -25.25
CA VAL A 53 -2.83 -4.59 -23.97
C VAL A 53 -1.80 -5.71 -24.14
N SER A 54 -1.94 -6.60 -25.13
CA SER A 54 -0.95 -7.62 -25.45
C SER A 54 0.30 -7.01 -26.07
N GLN A 55 0.16 -6.08 -27.02
CA GLN A 55 1.27 -5.34 -27.61
C GLN A 55 2.00 -4.46 -26.59
N ASP A 56 1.32 -3.87 -25.60
CA ASP A 56 1.98 -3.13 -24.51
C ASP A 56 2.74 -4.08 -23.54
N ARG A 57 2.30 -5.34 -23.46
CA ARG A 57 2.99 -6.41 -22.71
C ARG A 57 4.22 -6.90 -23.45
N ASP A 58 4.11 -7.11 -24.77
CA ASP A 58 5.15 -7.71 -25.61
C ASP A 58 6.16 -6.65 -26.11
N GLY A 59 5.71 -5.42 -26.37
CA GLY A 59 6.51 -4.28 -26.83
C GLY A 59 7.33 -3.62 -25.72
N LYS A 60 6.97 -3.84 -24.45
CA LYS A 60 7.88 -3.67 -23.32
C LYS A 60 8.67 -4.96 -23.17
N GLY A 61 9.64 -5.17 -24.07
CA GLY A 61 10.63 -6.22 -23.93
C GLY A 61 11.07 -6.27 -22.46
N GLY A 62 10.79 -7.39 -21.79
CA GLY A 62 11.04 -7.53 -20.37
C GLY A 62 12.47 -7.09 -20.08
N ASP A 63 12.66 -6.20 -19.09
CA ASP A 63 13.99 -5.76 -18.67
C ASP A 63 14.88 -7.02 -18.60
N ASN A 64 16.08 -6.98 -19.21
CA ASN A 64 17.05 -8.07 -19.13
C ASN A 64 17.11 -8.58 -17.69
N PRO A 65 17.06 -9.90 -17.43
CA PRO A 65 17.03 -10.45 -16.06
C PRO A 65 18.11 -9.87 -15.15
N ALA A 66 19.30 -9.56 -15.69
CA ALA A 66 20.36 -8.87 -14.94
C ALA A 66 19.97 -7.44 -14.54
N VAL A 67 19.32 -6.67 -15.43
CA VAL A 67 18.84 -5.31 -15.16
C VAL A 67 17.69 -5.34 -14.15
N ALA A 68 16.76 -6.30 -14.26
CA ALA A 68 15.68 -6.48 -13.28
C ALA A 68 16.23 -6.81 -11.89
N PHE A 69 17.23 -7.70 -11.82
CA PHE A 69 17.93 -8.06 -10.59
C PHE A 69 18.64 -6.85 -9.96
N ILE A 70 19.42 -6.08 -10.74
CA ILE A 70 20.11 -4.87 -10.26
C ILE A 70 19.12 -3.83 -9.73
N LYS A 71 18.02 -3.56 -10.45
CA LYS A 71 16.98 -2.64 -9.99
C LYS A 71 16.34 -3.12 -8.68
N GLY A 72 16.16 -4.43 -8.52
CA GLY A 72 15.66 -5.00 -7.27
C GLY A 72 16.61 -4.83 -6.11
N MET A 73 17.90 -5.10 -6.33
CA MET A 73 18.95 -4.82 -5.33
C MET A 73 18.98 -3.34 -4.96
N LEU A 74 18.90 -2.43 -5.94
CA LEU A 74 18.87 -0.99 -5.69
C LEU A 74 17.66 -0.58 -4.84
N GLN A 75 16.49 -1.18 -5.03
CA GLN A 75 15.32 -0.91 -4.19
C GLN A 75 15.51 -1.39 -2.75
N VAL A 76 16.14 -2.55 -2.56
CA VAL A 76 16.47 -3.07 -1.21
C VAL A 76 17.49 -2.16 -0.52
N VAL A 77 18.55 -1.78 -1.22
CA VAL A 77 19.57 -0.84 -0.71
C VAL A 77 18.93 0.50 -0.37
N GLN A 78 18.08 1.05 -1.25
CA GLN A 78 17.36 2.29 -1.00
C GLN A 78 16.48 2.19 0.26
N LEU A 79 15.75 1.08 0.43
CA LEU A 79 14.93 0.87 1.64
C LEU A 79 15.79 0.85 2.90
N LEU A 80 16.91 0.11 2.89
CA LEU A 80 17.85 0.04 4.01
C LEU A 80 18.42 1.42 4.35
N VAL A 81 18.82 2.20 3.35
CA VAL A 81 19.34 3.56 3.54
C VAL A 81 18.27 4.48 4.14
N VAL A 82 17.07 4.50 3.56
CA VAL A 82 15.97 5.36 4.05
C VAL A 82 15.58 5.01 5.49
N LEU A 83 15.43 3.72 5.80
CA LEU A 83 15.12 3.30 7.17
C LEU A 83 16.26 3.58 8.15
N SER A 84 17.51 3.47 7.70
CA SER A 84 18.68 3.80 8.53
C SER A 84 18.70 5.29 8.86
N LEU A 85 18.49 6.15 7.86
CA LEU A 85 18.40 7.59 8.05
C LEU A 85 17.20 7.99 8.90
N LEU A 86 16.07 7.30 8.78
CA LEU A 86 14.86 7.60 9.54
C LEU A 86 14.97 7.18 11.02
N LEU A 87 15.56 6.02 11.30
CA LEU A 87 15.45 5.35 12.61
C LEU A 87 16.78 5.22 13.35
N LEU A 88 17.87 4.92 12.64
CA LEU A 88 19.16 4.67 13.27
C LEU A 88 19.98 5.96 13.41
N PHE A 89 19.92 6.85 12.41
CA PHE A 89 20.64 8.12 12.45
C PHE A 89 20.28 8.99 13.66
N PRO A 90 19.00 9.28 13.98
CA PRO A 90 18.67 10.08 15.17
C PRO A 90 19.12 9.41 16.48
N ALA A 91 19.20 8.07 16.53
CA ALA A 91 19.78 7.36 17.67
C ALA A 91 21.32 7.51 17.73
N ALA A 92 21.99 7.47 16.58
CA ALA A 92 23.44 7.61 16.45
C ALA A 92 23.96 9.01 16.80
N MET A 93 23.09 10.02 16.86
CA MET A 93 23.44 11.37 17.33
C MET A 93 23.74 11.43 18.83
N HIS A 94 23.44 10.36 19.58
CA HIS A 94 23.84 10.19 20.96
C HIS A 94 25.00 9.20 21.08
N ASP A 95 26.01 9.55 21.87
CA ASP A 95 27.14 8.65 22.15
C ASP A 95 26.64 7.34 22.78
N GLY A 96 26.90 6.21 22.11
CA GLY A 96 26.42 4.90 22.52
C GLY A 96 24.95 4.60 22.16
N GLY A 97 24.26 5.48 21.45
CA GLY A 97 22.83 5.32 21.14
C GLY A 97 22.48 4.07 20.33
N LEU A 98 23.41 3.56 19.52
CA LEU A 98 23.24 2.30 18.78
C LEU A 98 23.82 1.07 19.47
N SER A 99 24.74 1.23 20.43
CA SER A 99 25.43 0.10 21.09
C SER A 99 24.86 -0.22 22.47
N ALA A 100 24.43 0.79 23.22
CA ALA A 100 23.88 0.64 24.57
C ALA A 100 22.35 0.53 24.60
N VAL A 101 21.65 0.92 23.53
CA VAL A 101 20.18 0.89 23.46
C VAL A 101 19.73 -0.03 22.33
N ALA A 102 18.98 -1.08 22.66
CA ALA A 102 18.54 -2.07 21.67
C ALA A 102 17.33 -1.62 20.82
N ARG A 103 16.52 -0.67 21.31
CA ARG A 103 15.25 -0.27 20.65
C ARG A 103 15.42 0.27 19.22
N PRO A 104 16.44 1.08 18.86
CA PRO A 104 16.66 1.50 17.48
C PRO A 104 16.71 0.32 16.50
N TRP A 105 17.42 -0.75 16.86
CA TRP A 105 17.55 -1.95 16.03
C TRP A 105 16.28 -2.78 15.95
N THR A 106 15.57 -2.96 17.06
CA THR A 106 14.30 -3.72 17.04
C THR A 106 13.24 -2.97 16.24
N THR A 107 13.16 -1.65 16.37
CA THR A 107 12.27 -0.82 15.55
C THR A 107 12.66 -0.85 14.08
N PHE A 108 13.96 -0.77 13.75
CA PHE A 108 14.45 -0.93 12.39
C PHE A 108 14.05 -2.28 11.80
N ALA A 109 14.15 -3.37 12.57
CA ALA A 109 13.73 -4.70 12.13
C ALA A 109 12.21 -4.78 11.86
N PHE A 110 11.36 -4.19 12.72
CA PHE A 110 9.92 -4.12 12.47
C PHE A 110 9.60 -3.31 11.21
N TYR A 111 10.24 -2.17 11.00
CA TYR A 111 10.03 -1.35 9.80
C TYR A 111 10.53 -2.07 8.55
N LEU A 112 11.68 -2.73 8.63
CA LEU A 112 12.20 -3.52 7.53
C LEU A 112 11.26 -4.69 7.20
N ALA A 113 10.68 -5.35 8.19
CA ALA A 113 9.67 -6.38 7.96
C ALA A 113 8.41 -5.80 7.30
N PHE A 114 7.87 -4.70 7.83
CA PHE A 114 6.68 -4.02 7.30
C PHE A 114 6.85 -3.58 5.84
N PHE A 115 7.93 -2.84 5.55
CA PHE A 115 8.18 -2.29 4.22
C PHE A 115 8.81 -3.31 3.25
N GLY A 116 9.60 -4.25 3.78
CA GLY A 116 10.36 -5.24 3.01
C GLY A 116 9.55 -6.47 2.60
N LEU A 117 8.74 -7.05 3.50
CA LEU A 117 7.96 -8.26 3.19
C LEU A 117 7.01 -8.03 2.00
N GLY A 118 6.34 -6.86 1.96
CA GLY A 118 5.46 -6.48 0.86
C GLY A 118 6.23 -6.14 -0.42
N THR A 119 7.34 -5.40 -0.32
CA THR A 119 8.10 -4.94 -1.50
C THR A 119 8.85 -6.06 -2.19
N ILE A 120 9.52 -6.94 -1.43
CA ILE A 120 10.32 -8.04 -1.97
C ILE A 120 9.41 -9.11 -2.59
N ALA A 121 8.38 -9.56 -1.86
CA ALA A 121 7.45 -10.56 -2.38
C ALA A 121 6.69 -10.05 -3.62
N ARG A 122 6.35 -8.75 -3.67
CA ARG A 122 5.69 -8.12 -4.83
C ARG A 122 6.62 -8.03 -6.03
N MET A 123 7.85 -7.56 -5.86
CA MET A 123 8.79 -7.38 -6.96
C MET A 123 9.07 -8.71 -7.68
N VAL A 124 9.22 -9.77 -6.89
CA VAL A 124 9.46 -11.13 -7.40
C VAL A 124 8.22 -11.69 -8.13
N LYS A 125 7.01 -11.33 -7.70
CA LYS A 125 5.77 -11.95 -8.20
C LYS A 125 5.01 -11.17 -9.28
N HIS A 126 5.05 -9.83 -9.25
CA HIS A 126 4.16 -8.98 -10.07
C HIS A 126 4.90 -7.97 -10.96
N GLY A 127 6.22 -7.86 -10.88
CA GLY A 127 7.00 -6.98 -11.75
C GLY A 127 6.88 -5.49 -11.39
N ARG A 128 6.95 -4.60 -12.39
CA ARG A 128 7.06 -3.13 -12.19
C ARG A 128 5.74 -2.48 -11.78
N LEU A 129 5.84 -1.49 -10.87
CA LEU A 129 4.78 -0.52 -10.60
C LEU A 129 4.47 0.30 -11.87
N VAL A 130 3.18 0.53 -12.15
CA VAL A 130 2.76 1.44 -13.22
C VAL A 130 3.23 2.87 -12.88
N PRO A 131 3.73 3.66 -13.85
CA PRO A 131 4.21 5.02 -13.59
C PRO A 131 3.19 5.89 -12.85
N ARG A 132 3.66 6.66 -11.86
CA ARG A 132 2.86 7.54 -10.98
C ARG A 132 2.15 8.71 -11.69
N SER A 133 2.24 8.82 -13.01
CA SER A 133 1.68 9.94 -13.79
C SER A 133 0.14 10.01 -13.78
N ALA A 134 -0.55 9.01 -13.21
CA ALA A 134 -2.01 8.96 -13.08
C ALA A 134 -2.56 9.28 -11.67
N ASP A 135 -1.72 9.64 -10.69
CA ASP A 135 -2.20 9.88 -9.32
C ASP A 135 -3.00 11.19 -9.25
N LYS A 136 -4.33 11.07 -9.20
CA LYS A 136 -5.26 12.20 -9.11
C LYS A 136 -5.08 13.02 -7.81
N GLN A 137 -4.39 12.51 -6.79
CA GLN A 137 -4.21 13.24 -5.52
C GLN A 137 -3.30 14.47 -5.67
N VAL A 138 -2.28 14.42 -6.52
CA VAL A 138 -1.41 15.58 -6.80
C VAL A 138 -2.00 16.51 -7.87
N ALA A 139 -3.22 16.25 -8.34
CA ALA A 139 -3.88 17.10 -9.31
C ALA A 139 -4.29 18.46 -8.71
N SER A 140 -4.59 18.52 -7.41
CA SER A 140 -4.94 19.78 -6.72
C SER A 140 -3.76 20.35 -5.92
N TRP A 141 -3.71 21.68 -5.81
CA TRP A 141 -2.67 22.37 -5.03
C TRP A 141 -2.72 21.96 -3.54
N ALA A 142 -3.92 21.85 -2.97
CA ALA A 142 -4.14 21.44 -1.59
C ALA A 142 -3.68 19.99 -1.36
N GLY A 143 -3.90 19.09 -2.34
CA GLY A 143 -3.42 17.71 -2.28
C GLY A 143 -1.89 17.61 -2.31
N ARG A 144 -1.22 18.45 -3.12
CA ARG A 144 0.25 18.54 -3.13
C ARG A 144 0.78 19.06 -1.80
N LEU A 145 0.16 20.11 -1.24
CA LEU A 145 0.57 20.65 0.05
C LEU A 145 0.41 19.63 1.18
N ALA A 146 -0.72 18.92 1.22
CA ALA A 146 -0.96 17.85 2.19
C ALA A 146 0.06 16.70 2.05
N PHE A 147 0.42 16.33 0.81
CA PHE A 147 1.45 15.34 0.56
C PHE A 147 2.84 15.79 1.04
N VAL A 148 3.26 17.02 0.70
CA VAL A 148 4.53 17.59 1.16
C VAL A 148 4.55 17.68 2.69
N ALA A 149 3.48 18.19 3.30
CA ALA A 149 3.36 18.26 4.75
C ALA A 149 3.48 16.86 5.37
N PHE A 150 2.82 15.84 4.82
CA PHE A 150 2.92 14.47 5.31
C PHE A 150 4.35 13.91 5.21
N VAL A 151 5.01 14.09 4.06
CA VAL A 151 6.38 13.60 3.80
C VAL A 151 7.42 14.32 4.65
N VAL A 152 7.15 15.54 5.14
CA VAL A 152 8.05 16.27 6.04
C VAL A 152 7.74 15.99 7.51
N VAL A 153 6.47 16.13 7.91
CA VAL A 153 6.04 16.03 9.31
C VAL A 153 6.26 14.62 9.86
N VAL A 154 5.91 13.58 9.10
CA VAL A 154 6.02 12.21 9.59
C VAL A 154 7.47 11.83 9.91
N PRO A 155 8.46 12.03 9.01
CA PRO A 155 9.86 11.77 9.35
C PRO A 155 10.39 12.59 10.53
N LEU A 156 10.00 13.85 10.64
CA LEU A 156 10.40 14.70 11.77
C LEU A 156 9.85 14.17 13.10
N LEU A 157 8.59 13.72 13.13
CA LEU A 157 7.99 13.10 14.32
C LEU A 157 8.70 11.80 14.70
N HIS A 158 9.10 10.99 13.72
CA HIS A 158 9.93 9.80 13.99
C HIS A 158 11.28 10.18 14.57
N TRP A 159 11.99 11.11 13.93
CA TRP A 159 13.29 11.58 14.41
C TRP A 159 13.22 12.11 15.84
N ALA A 160 12.28 13.02 16.11
CA ALA A 160 12.11 13.61 17.42
C ALA A 160 11.81 12.54 18.49
N ALA A 161 10.96 11.56 18.19
CA ALA A 161 10.65 10.48 19.11
C ALA A 161 11.85 9.58 19.41
N MET A 162 12.60 9.17 18.37
CA MET A 162 13.78 8.31 18.54
C MET A 162 14.91 9.03 19.28
N TYR A 163 15.24 10.25 18.86
CA TYR A 163 16.26 11.07 19.51
C TYR A 163 15.92 11.26 20.99
N ARG A 164 14.69 11.68 21.30
CA ARG A 164 14.23 11.84 22.69
C ARG A 164 14.31 10.53 23.47
N TYR A 165 13.86 9.42 22.90
CA TYR A 165 13.88 8.14 23.58
C TYR A 165 15.29 7.69 23.96
N VAL A 166 16.23 7.76 23.02
CA VAL A 166 17.63 7.38 23.25
C VAL A 166 18.28 8.31 24.27
N GLY A 167 18.07 9.62 24.17
CA GLY A 167 18.56 10.58 25.16
C GLY A 167 18.04 10.30 26.58
N LEU A 168 16.75 9.99 26.73
CA LEU A 168 16.18 9.61 28.02
C LEU A 168 16.75 8.28 28.54
N SER A 169 16.98 7.31 27.64
CA SER A 169 17.51 6.00 27.99
C SER A 169 18.97 6.02 28.43
N LEU A 170 19.78 6.94 27.92
CA LEU A 170 21.21 7.02 28.22
C LEU A 170 21.53 7.93 29.38
N TYR A 171 20.86 9.08 29.47
CA TYR A 171 21.27 10.16 30.36
C TYR A 171 20.34 10.35 31.56
N THR A 172 19.26 9.56 31.66
CA THR A 172 18.28 9.70 32.75
C THR A 172 17.77 8.34 33.24
N SER A 173 17.14 8.33 34.41
CA SER A 173 16.41 7.20 34.97
C SER A 173 14.88 7.36 34.83
N THR A 174 14.43 8.21 33.89
CA THR A 174 13.00 8.52 33.72
C THR A 174 12.20 7.38 33.10
N LEU A 175 12.85 6.53 32.30
CA LEU A 175 12.21 5.37 31.69
C LEU A 175 12.12 4.22 32.71
N PRO A 176 10.96 3.52 32.78
CA PRO A 176 10.82 2.36 33.67
C PRO A 176 11.82 1.25 33.32
N ALA A 177 12.42 0.63 34.33
CA ALA A 177 13.37 -0.47 34.16
C ALA A 177 12.72 -1.79 33.69
N GLY A 178 11.40 -1.94 33.89
CA GLY A 178 10.64 -3.14 33.51
C GLY A 178 9.73 -2.93 32.30
N THR A 179 9.15 -4.03 31.82
CA THR A 179 8.15 -4.00 30.73
C THR A 179 6.89 -3.28 31.17
N THR A 180 6.49 -2.27 30.41
CA THR A 180 5.29 -1.47 30.64
C THR A 180 4.20 -1.79 29.60
N LEU A 181 3.01 -1.24 29.80
CA LEU A 181 1.95 -1.27 28.79
C LEU A 181 2.38 -0.61 27.46
N TYR A 182 3.23 0.44 27.51
CA TYR A 182 3.75 1.08 26.30
C TYR A 182 4.60 0.11 25.46
N ASP A 183 5.40 -0.73 26.12
CA ASP A 183 6.22 -1.74 25.45
C ASP A 183 5.34 -2.81 24.80
N VAL A 184 4.39 -3.37 25.55
CA VAL A 184 3.49 -4.42 25.06
C VAL A 184 2.62 -3.88 23.92
N ALA A 185 1.99 -2.73 24.10
CA ALA A 185 1.12 -2.12 23.10
C ALA A 185 1.91 -1.72 21.84
N GLY A 186 3.09 -1.12 22.00
CA GLY A 186 3.94 -0.73 20.87
C GLY A 186 4.49 -1.92 20.10
N GLY A 187 5.03 -2.92 20.79
CA GLY A 187 5.60 -4.12 20.16
C GLY A 187 4.54 -4.97 19.45
N LEU A 188 3.44 -5.32 20.16
CA LEU A 188 2.35 -6.08 19.56
C LEU A 188 1.64 -5.29 18.46
N GLY A 189 1.49 -3.98 18.61
CA GLY A 189 0.89 -3.12 17.60
C GLY A 189 1.70 -3.06 16.30
N MET A 190 3.03 -2.96 16.36
CA MET A 190 3.89 -3.03 15.17
C MET A 190 3.85 -4.41 14.50
N ALA A 191 3.81 -5.49 15.29
CA ALA A 191 3.65 -6.85 14.76
C ALA A 191 2.29 -7.03 14.06
N ALA A 192 1.20 -6.56 14.68
CA ALA A 192 -0.14 -6.59 14.10
C ALA A 192 -0.25 -5.73 12.82
N ALA A 193 0.38 -4.54 12.81
CA ALA A 193 0.47 -3.70 11.63
C ALA A 193 1.18 -4.43 10.47
N THR A 194 2.30 -5.09 10.76
CA THR A 194 3.05 -5.87 9.77
C THR A 194 2.22 -7.03 9.21
N ALA A 195 1.54 -7.77 10.08
CA ALA A 195 0.66 -8.87 9.67
C ALA A 195 -0.51 -8.36 8.80
N LEU A 196 -1.19 -7.30 9.22
CA LEU A 196 -2.30 -6.70 8.48
C LEU A 196 -1.84 -6.22 7.10
N ASN A 197 -0.70 -5.53 7.03
CA ASN A 197 -0.14 -5.04 5.77
C ASN A 197 0.19 -6.20 4.81
N ALA A 198 0.82 -7.26 5.33
CA ALA A 198 1.18 -8.44 4.54
C ALA A 198 -0.07 -9.15 4.01
N LEU A 199 -1.09 -9.36 4.85
CA LEU A 199 -2.35 -9.98 4.45
C LEU A 199 -3.10 -9.13 3.41
N ALA A 200 -3.21 -7.82 3.65
CA ALA A 200 -3.91 -6.92 2.74
C ALA A 200 -3.20 -6.78 1.39
N SER A 201 -1.86 -6.73 1.39
CA SER A 201 -1.07 -6.66 0.15
C SER A 201 -1.15 -7.96 -0.65
N ARG A 202 -1.16 -9.12 0.03
CA ARG A 202 -1.34 -10.43 -0.61
C ARG A 202 -2.70 -10.58 -1.28
N GLU A 203 -3.77 -10.13 -0.61
CA GLU A 203 -5.14 -10.17 -1.13
C GLU A 203 -5.35 -9.21 -2.30
N LEU A 204 -4.73 -8.03 -2.27
CA LEU A 204 -4.86 -7.06 -3.35
C LEU A 204 -4.10 -7.50 -4.63
N GLY A 205 -2.98 -8.22 -4.47
CA GLY A 205 -2.25 -8.84 -5.59
C GLY A 205 -1.97 -7.85 -6.74
N PRO A 206 -2.27 -8.22 -8.02
CA PRO A 206 -2.08 -7.33 -9.18
C PRO A 206 -2.90 -6.03 -9.16
N ALA A 207 -3.96 -5.95 -8.34
CA ALA A 207 -4.76 -4.73 -8.20
C ALA A 207 -4.04 -3.66 -7.36
N TYR A 208 -2.96 -4.01 -6.66
CA TYR A 208 -2.10 -3.07 -5.92
C TYR A 208 -1.35 -2.11 -6.84
N ASP A 209 -1.03 -2.55 -8.06
CA ASP A 209 -0.07 -1.87 -8.94
C ASP A 209 -0.71 -0.86 -9.91
N ARG A 210 -2.04 -0.71 -9.90
CA ARG A 210 -2.74 0.20 -10.79
C ARG A 210 -3.13 1.48 -10.06
N VAL A 211 -2.43 2.56 -10.39
CA VAL A 211 -2.85 3.93 -10.09
C VAL A 211 -4.13 4.31 -10.88
N ALA A 212 -4.52 3.45 -11.84
CA ALA A 212 -5.80 3.48 -12.54
C ALA A 212 -6.81 2.51 -11.89
N VAL A 213 -8.10 2.75 -12.14
CA VAL A 213 -9.23 1.91 -11.71
C VAL A 213 -8.85 0.42 -11.72
N PRO A 214 -8.92 -0.28 -10.57
CA PRO A 214 -8.55 -1.68 -10.53
C PRO A 214 -9.49 -2.49 -11.44
N PRO A 215 -9.03 -3.58 -12.06
CA PRO A 215 -9.86 -4.37 -12.98
C PRO A 215 -11.03 -5.03 -12.25
N VAL A 216 -10.88 -5.28 -10.94
CA VAL A 216 -11.86 -5.92 -10.08
C VAL A 216 -11.80 -5.27 -8.71
N LEU A 217 -12.95 -5.11 -8.06
CA LEU A 217 -13.03 -4.67 -6.67
C LEU A 217 -12.75 -5.85 -5.74
N VAL A 218 -11.71 -5.75 -4.91
CA VAL A 218 -11.33 -6.79 -3.94
C VAL A 218 -12.10 -6.58 -2.64
N THR A 219 -12.90 -7.59 -2.24
CA THR A 219 -13.69 -7.55 -1.00
C THR A 219 -13.45 -8.74 -0.08
N SER A 220 -12.41 -9.55 -0.35
CA SER A 220 -12.00 -10.72 0.44
C SER A 220 -10.90 -10.39 1.45
N GLY A 221 -10.57 -11.34 2.33
CA GLY A 221 -9.49 -11.16 3.29
C GLY A 221 -9.73 -9.99 4.25
N PRO A 222 -8.72 -9.13 4.53
CA PRO A 222 -8.91 -7.92 5.33
C PRO A 222 -9.93 -6.92 4.77
N TYR A 223 -10.14 -6.91 3.45
CA TYR A 223 -11.09 -6.02 2.79
C TYR A 223 -12.55 -6.34 3.11
N ARG A 224 -12.85 -7.53 3.66
CA ARG A 224 -14.20 -7.87 4.11
C ARG A 224 -14.68 -7.04 5.31
N TRP A 225 -13.74 -6.50 6.10
CA TRP A 225 -14.03 -5.78 7.33
C TRP A 225 -13.88 -4.26 7.18
N MET A 226 -12.97 -3.81 6.31
CA MET A 226 -12.66 -2.40 6.09
C MET A 226 -12.17 -2.15 4.66
N GLN A 227 -12.42 -0.94 4.14
CA GLN A 227 -12.11 -0.56 2.76
C GLN A 227 -10.62 -0.35 2.50
N HIS A 228 -9.87 0.12 3.52
CA HIS A 228 -8.47 0.52 3.38
C HIS A 228 -7.56 -0.12 4.45
N PRO A 229 -7.46 -1.47 4.51
CA PRO A 229 -6.65 -2.18 5.50
C PRO A 229 -5.16 -1.86 5.41
N ILE A 230 -4.66 -1.51 4.22
CA ILE A 230 -3.28 -1.04 4.06
C ILE A 230 -3.10 0.28 4.83
N TYR A 231 -3.96 1.29 4.65
CA TYR A 231 -3.83 2.56 5.38
C TYR A 231 -3.99 2.40 6.89
N ALA A 232 -4.91 1.54 7.31
CA ALA A 232 -5.03 1.16 8.72
C ALA A 232 -3.72 0.57 9.27
N SER A 233 -3.03 -0.28 8.50
CA SER A 233 -1.74 -0.83 8.92
C SER A 233 -0.64 0.23 9.07
N TYR A 234 -0.59 1.25 8.19
CA TYR A 234 0.35 2.37 8.32
C TYR A 234 0.09 3.21 9.57
N ILE A 235 -1.18 3.57 9.80
CA ILE A 235 -1.61 4.31 11.00
C ILE A 235 -1.24 3.53 12.26
N LEU A 236 -1.56 2.23 12.29
CA LEU A 236 -1.25 1.38 13.43
C LEU A 236 0.27 1.27 13.66
N LEU A 237 1.07 1.12 12.61
CA LEU A 237 2.53 1.07 12.73
C LEU A 237 3.09 2.34 13.39
N PHE A 238 2.67 3.53 12.93
CA PHE A 238 3.23 4.79 13.41
C PHE A 238 2.72 5.16 14.81
N PHE A 239 1.45 4.87 15.11
CA PHE A 239 0.93 5.00 16.48
C PHE A 239 1.69 4.08 17.45
N SER A 240 1.87 2.81 17.06
CA SER A 240 2.59 1.81 17.85
C SER A 240 4.06 2.16 18.03
N TYR A 241 4.69 2.81 17.04
CA TYR A 241 6.04 3.35 17.15
C TYR A 241 6.15 4.40 18.25
N GLY A 242 5.22 5.36 18.32
CA GLY A 242 5.22 6.35 19.41
C GLY A 242 5.03 5.71 20.79
N MET A 243 4.17 4.70 20.88
CA MET A 243 3.98 3.92 22.11
C MET A 243 5.27 3.17 22.48
N TRP A 244 5.90 2.49 21.52
CA TRP A 244 7.14 1.74 21.70
C TRP A 244 8.30 2.62 22.20
N LEU A 245 8.31 3.90 21.83
CA LEU A 245 9.29 4.88 22.29
C LEU A 245 8.83 5.71 23.50
N HIS A 246 7.81 5.22 24.21
CA HIS A 246 7.27 5.80 25.45
C HIS A 246 6.91 7.28 25.26
N SER A 247 6.31 7.60 24.11
CA SER A 247 5.91 8.95 23.73
C SER A 247 4.46 8.97 23.27
N ALA A 248 3.55 9.20 24.22
CA ALA A 248 2.14 9.43 23.88
C ALA A 248 1.97 10.62 22.93
N THR A 249 2.78 11.68 23.11
CA THR A 249 2.79 12.83 22.21
C THR A 249 3.13 12.46 20.77
N ALA A 250 4.20 11.68 20.56
CA ALA A 250 4.55 11.23 19.21
C ALA A 250 3.50 10.27 18.63
N ALA A 251 2.97 9.35 19.46
CA ALA A 251 1.92 8.42 19.05
C ALA A 251 0.67 9.17 18.55
N CYS A 252 0.16 10.11 19.34
CA CYS A 252 -0.99 10.93 18.98
C CYS A 252 -0.71 11.86 17.79
N ALA A 253 0.46 12.47 17.72
CA ALA A 253 0.83 13.34 16.60
C ALA A 253 0.92 12.57 15.26
N LEU A 254 1.51 11.36 15.29
CA LEU A 254 1.59 10.48 14.12
C LEU A 254 0.20 9.97 13.72
N LEU A 255 -0.62 9.57 14.69
CA LEU A 255 -2.01 9.17 14.47
C LEU A 255 -2.81 10.29 13.78
N LEU A 256 -2.69 11.52 14.27
CA LEU A 256 -3.36 12.69 13.69
C LEU A 256 -2.84 13.01 12.29
N ALA A 257 -1.52 13.06 12.10
CA ALA A 257 -0.91 13.34 10.80
C ALA A 257 -1.34 12.32 9.73
N CYS A 258 -1.35 11.04 10.07
CA CYS A 258 -1.83 9.98 9.18
C CYS A 258 -3.34 10.03 8.99
N GLY A 259 -4.13 10.24 10.05
CA GLY A 259 -5.59 10.33 9.98
C GLY A 259 -6.03 11.42 9.01
N LEU A 260 -5.48 12.63 9.14
CA LEU A 260 -5.77 13.75 8.26
C LEU A 260 -5.37 13.48 6.80
N TYR A 261 -4.15 12.94 6.59
CA TYR A 261 -3.67 12.63 5.25
C TYR A 261 -4.50 11.54 4.56
N TYR A 262 -4.74 10.42 5.24
CA TYR A 262 -5.46 9.29 4.66
C TYR A 262 -6.95 9.56 4.52
N ARG A 263 -7.58 10.38 5.37
CA ARG A 263 -8.98 10.80 5.20
C ARG A 263 -9.22 11.51 3.87
N GLY A 264 -8.30 12.41 3.47
CA GLY A 264 -8.36 13.04 2.16
C GLY A 264 -8.17 12.04 1.02
N ARG A 265 -7.21 11.11 1.20
CA ARG A 265 -6.89 10.08 0.19
C ARG A 265 -8.03 9.09 -0.04
N THR A 266 -8.67 8.60 1.02
CA THR A 266 -9.78 7.65 0.90
C THR A 266 -11.03 8.28 0.29
N ALA A 267 -11.31 9.56 0.56
CA ALA A 267 -12.41 10.25 -0.09
C ALA A 267 -12.21 10.37 -1.61
N LEU A 268 -10.97 10.60 -2.07
CA LEU A 268 -10.64 10.64 -3.50
C LEU A 268 -10.72 9.25 -4.14
N GLU A 269 -10.15 8.24 -3.48
CA GLU A 269 -10.21 6.85 -3.94
C GLU A 269 -11.65 6.34 -4.02
N GLY A 270 -12.48 6.65 -3.02
CA GLY A 270 -13.89 6.28 -3.00
C GLY A 270 -14.66 6.85 -4.20
N LYS A 271 -14.41 8.11 -4.59
CA LYS A 271 -15.01 8.69 -5.81
C LYS A 271 -14.57 7.98 -7.08
N VAL A 272 -13.29 7.57 -7.15
CA VAL A 272 -12.77 6.82 -8.30
C VAL A 272 -13.37 5.42 -8.36
N LEU A 273 -13.47 4.73 -7.23
CA LEU A 273 -14.07 3.40 -7.12
C LEU A 273 -15.58 3.42 -7.37
N GLU A 274 -16.29 4.42 -6.85
CA GLU A 274 -17.72 4.60 -7.14
C GLU A 274 -17.95 4.90 -8.63
N GLY A 275 -17.13 5.77 -9.23
CA GLY A 275 -17.22 6.04 -10.67
C GLY A 275 -16.93 4.80 -11.54
N ALA A 276 -16.12 3.87 -11.05
CA ALA A 276 -15.78 2.64 -11.75
C ALA A 276 -16.79 1.50 -11.55
N PHE A 277 -17.26 1.29 -10.32
CA PHE A 277 -18.03 0.10 -9.92
C PHE A 277 -19.49 0.42 -9.54
N GLY A 278 -19.87 1.69 -9.44
CA GLY A 278 -21.25 2.12 -9.21
C GLY A 278 -21.87 1.55 -7.94
N THR A 279 -23.06 0.95 -8.08
CA THR A 279 -23.82 0.32 -6.98
C THR A 279 -23.03 -0.75 -6.25
N TYR A 280 -22.20 -1.53 -6.95
CA TYR A 280 -21.41 -2.60 -6.34
C TYR A 280 -20.44 -2.07 -5.27
N TYR A 281 -19.84 -0.91 -5.52
CA TYR A 281 -18.99 -0.25 -4.53
C TYR A 281 -19.82 0.35 -3.38
N ARG A 282 -21.00 0.91 -3.66
CA ARG A 282 -21.90 1.40 -2.60
C ARG A 282 -22.36 0.28 -1.66
N ASP A 283 -22.73 -0.87 -2.21
CA ASP A 283 -23.12 -2.04 -1.42
C ASP A 283 -21.94 -2.58 -0.60
N TYR A 284 -20.73 -2.48 -1.15
CA TYR A 284 -19.50 -2.81 -0.43
C TYR A 284 -19.22 -1.84 0.72
N VAL A 285 -19.39 -0.54 0.50
CA VAL A 285 -19.26 0.48 1.54
C VAL A 285 -20.30 0.26 2.63
N ALA A 286 -21.56 -0.06 2.28
CA ALA A 286 -22.63 -0.29 3.24
C ALA A 286 -22.37 -1.48 4.19
N ARG A 287 -21.69 -2.53 3.71
CA ARG A 287 -21.37 -3.73 4.51
C ARG A 287 -20.01 -3.66 5.24
N THR A 288 -19.22 -2.62 5.02
CA THR A 288 -17.88 -2.50 5.63
C THR A 288 -17.78 -1.31 6.57
N LYS A 289 -16.98 -1.44 7.64
CA LYS A 289 -16.77 -0.34 8.58
C LYS A 289 -15.77 0.66 8.01
N CYS A 290 -16.13 1.94 8.00
CA CYS A 290 -15.18 3.02 7.76
C CYS A 290 -14.41 3.31 9.07
N TRP A 291 -13.17 2.83 9.18
CA TRP A 291 -12.34 3.02 10.38
C TRP A 291 -11.57 4.35 10.41
N LEU A 292 -11.61 5.14 9.35
CA LEU A 292 -10.83 6.39 9.20
C LEU A 292 -11.55 7.64 9.70
N ILE A 293 -12.44 7.49 10.68
CA ILE A 293 -13.09 8.63 11.35
C ILE A 293 -12.23 9.03 12.55
N LEU A 294 -11.15 9.76 12.25
CA LEU A 294 -10.55 10.74 13.15
C LEU A 294 -10.98 12.14 12.71
#